data_AF-Q5AUK0-F1
#
_entry.id   AF-Q5AUK0-F1
#
_cell.length_a   1.000
_cell.length_b   1.000
_cell.length_c   1.000
_cell.angle_alpha   90.00
_cell.angle_beta   90.00
_cell.angle_gamma   90.00
#
_symmetry.space_group_name_H-M   'P 1'
#
loop_
_entity.id
_entity.type
_entity.pdbx_description
1 polymer ?
#
loop_
_entity_poly.entity_id
_entity_poly.type
_entity_poly.pdbx_seq_one_letter_code
_entity_poly.pdbx_strand_id
1 'polypeptide(L)'
;MPPSQGLENKNTNHHIVCLEECHCPIPAFSFPHSYTGYASTSPSHSEIVSRLHDATIAITTLVPITREVLQACPRLQCVIIMATGVEWVDIPAFQEKGVKVINCPGANVSTVAEHALALYFASRRKIVELHDAVMGSDEYAEKRTLIHRFGSGPPHTTQQEVVAIIGYGMQVLIAERKGVMGDDVREGRVAFETAIQHATVVMVAVAKGPDTVGLIGKDELTAMRSDALVINVARGGIVDEEALVNALKEG
;
A
#
# COMPACT_ATOMS: atom_id res chain seq x y z
N MET A 1 -7.45 54.43 -6.22
CA MET A 1 -7.06 53.15 -5.62
C MET A 1 -7.48 53.17 -4.17
N PRO A 2 -8.37 52.27 -3.72
CA PRO A 2 -8.70 52.16 -2.30
C PRO A 2 -7.54 51.49 -1.55
N PRO A 3 -7.25 51.87 -0.30
CA PRO A 3 -6.15 51.30 0.46
C PRO A 3 -6.48 49.85 0.86
N SER A 4 -5.51 48.97 0.66
CA SER A 4 -5.50 47.58 1.11
C SER A 4 -5.72 47.53 2.63
N GLN A 5 -6.86 46.98 3.05
CA GLN A 5 -7.07 46.56 4.43
C GLN A 5 -6.01 45.51 4.77
N GLY A 6 -5.17 45.83 5.75
CA GLY A 6 -4.17 44.92 6.28
C GLY A 6 -4.86 43.67 6.79
N LEU A 7 -4.46 42.52 6.24
CA LEU A 7 -4.68 41.23 6.87
C LEU A 7 -3.99 41.27 8.23
N GLU A 8 -4.79 41.28 9.30
CA GLU A 8 -4.32 41.09 10.66
C GLU A 8 -3.44 39.84 10.71
N ASN A 9 -2.17 40.03 11.07
CA ASN A 9 -1.28 38.95 11.46
C ASN A 9 -1.84 38.32 12.75
N LYS A 10 -2.75 37.36 12.61
CA LYS A 10 -3.07 36.43 13.69
C LYS A 10 -1.78 35.67 14.00
N ASN A 11 -1.15 36.04 15.10
CA ASN A 11 0.03 35.39 15.65
C ASN A 11 -0.33 33.93 16.00
N THR A 12 -0.29 33.05 14.99
CA THR A 12 -0.66 31.65 15.08
C THR A 12 0.62 30.87 15.35
N ASN A 13 1.03 30.84 16.62
CA ASN A 13 2.14 30.00 17.04
C ASN A 13 1.70 28.53 16.92
N HIS A 14 2.08 27.87 15.83
CA HIS A 14 1.74 26.48 15.60
C HIS A 14 2.58 25.58 16.49
N HIS A 15 1.95 24.60 17.13
CA HIS A 15 2.66 23.48 17.77
C HIS A 15 2.45 22.24 16.92
N ILE A 16 3.56 21.73 16.36
CA ILE A 16 3.60 20.53 15.52
C ILE A 16 4.02 19.36 16.40
N VAL A 17 3.23 18.30 16.40
CA VAL A 17 3.57 17.06 17.09
C VAL A 17 3.67 15.92 16.09
N CYS A 18 4.82 15.23 16.03
CA CYS A 18 4.98 14.01 15.26
C CYS A 18 4.95 12.80 16.18
N LEU A 19 4.00 11.90 15.95
CA LEU A 19 3.76 10.74 16.81
C LEU A 19 4.72 9.56 16.51
N GLU A 20 5.34 9.55 15.32
CA GLU A 20 6.12 8.42 14.79
C GLU A 20 7.30 8.89 13.92
N GLU A 21 8.33 9.46 14.52
CA GLU A 21 9.57 9.86 13.81
C GLU A 21 10.41 8.66 13.32
N CYS A 22 10.10 7.43 13.76
CA CYS A 22 10.84 6.23 13.36
C CYS A 22 10.76 5.91 11.86
N HIS A 23 9.79 6.48 11.13
CA HIS A 23 9.59 6.18 9.71
C HIS A 23 10.55 6.93 8.80
N CYS A 24 10.67 8.25 8.97
CA CYS A 24 11.60 9.06 8.22
C CYS A 24 11.90 10.39 8.93
N PRO A 25 13.01 11.06 8.59
CA PRO A 25 13.30 12.40 9.09
C PRO A 25 12.17 13.38 8.74
N ILE A 26 11.77 14.20 9.72
CA ILE A 26 10.79 15.27 9.50
C ILE A 26 11.47 16.47 8.84
N PRO A 27 10.91 17.01 7.73
CA PRO A 27 11.50 18.14 7.03
C PRO A 27 11.45 19.42 7.89
N ALA A 28 12.35 20.36 7.60
CA ALA A 28 12.29 21.68 8.19
C ALA A 28 11.08 22.46 7.67
N PHE A 29 10.37 23.18 8.55
CA PHE A 29 9.25 24.04 8.18
C PHE A 29 9.68 25.52 8.13
N SER A 30 9.20 26.24 7.12
CA SER A 30 9.60 27.63 6.84
C SER A 30 8.70 28.70 7.47
N PHE A 31 7.90 28.34 8.48
CA PHE A 31 6.97 29.25 9.18
C PHE A 31 7.18 29.16 10.70
N PRO A 32 6.76 30.16 11.50
CA PRO A 32 6.90 30.10 12.96
C PRO A 32 6.14 28.91 13.58
N HIS A 33 6.86 28.04 14.29
CA HIS A 33 6.28 26.88 14.98
C HIS A 33 7.17 26.44 16.15
N SER A 34 6.58 25.66 17.06
CA SER A 34 7.31 24.75 17.94
C SER A 34 7.08 23.32 17.50
N TYR A 35 8.02 22.43 17.81
CA TYR A 35 8.01 21.05 17.36
C TYR A 35 8.24 20.09 18.53
N THR A 36 7.52 18.97 18.57
CA THR A 36 7.79 17.85 19.45
C THR A 36 7.65 16.55 18.65
N GLY A 37 8.75 15.79 18.60
CA GLY A 37 8.81 14.50 17.92
C GLY A 37 8.87 13.36 18.94
N TYR A 38 8.25 12.25 18.59
CA TYR A 38 8.35 11.01 19.34
C TYR A 38 8.80 9.90 18.41
N ALA A 39 9.77 9.09 18.84
CA ALA A 39 10.23 7.94 18.06
C ALA A 39 9.06 7.00 17.70
N SER A 40 8.15 6.74 18.65
CA SER A 40 6.90 6.01 18.44
C SER A 40 5.88 6.38 19.52
N THR A 41 4.60 6.24 19.21
CA THR A 41 3.46 6.40 20.14
C THR A 41 2.65 5.11 20.16
N SER A 42 2.28 4.60 21.32
CA SER A 42 1.37 3.45 21.39
C SER A 42 -0.05 3.86 20.94
N PRO A 43 -0.92 2.91 20.53
CA PRO A 43 -2.31 3.21 20.20
C PRO A 43 -3.18 3.54 21.44
N SER A 44 -2.56 3.77 22.61
CA SER A 44 -3.27 4.13 23.84
C SER A 44 -3.91 5.51 23.72
N HIS A 45 -5.23 5.57 23.89
CA HIS A 45 -5.99 6.81 23.86
C HIS A 45 -5.40 7.89 24.78
N SER A 46 -5.07 7.54 26.03
CA SER A 46 -4.56 8.51 27.00
C SER A 46 -3.20 9.08 26.61
N GLU A 47 -2.34 8.25 26.00
CA GLU A 47 -1.02 8.70 25.56
C GLU A 47 -1.13 9.62 24.35
N ILE A 48 -1.95 9.25 23.36
CA ILE A 48 -2.19 10.07 22.17
C ILE A 48 -2.76 11.44 22.58
N VAL A 49 -3.78 11.46 23.44
CA VAL A 49 -4.37 12.71 23.94
C VAL A 49 -3.34 13.54 24.69
N SER A 50 -2.55 12.93 25.59
CA SER A 50 -1.51 13.66 26.32
C SER A 50 -0.47 14.30 25.40
N ARG A 51 -0.09 13.62 24.31
CA ARG A 51 0.89 14.13 23.34
C ARG A 51 0.30 15.21 22.42
N LEU A 52 -1.00 15.14 22.13
CA LEU A 52 -1.68 16.05 21.19
C LEU A 52 -2.47 17.18 21.85
N HIS A 53 -2.64 17.19 23.17
CA HIS A 53 -3.51 18.12 23.90
C HIS A 53 -3.34 19.58 23.46
N ASP A 54 -2.08 20.04 23.35
CA ASP A 54 -1.74 21.42 22.98
C ASP A 54 -1.32 21.57 21.51
N ALA A 55 -1.35 20.49 20.73
CA ALA A 55 -0.95 20.50 19.33
C ALA A 55 -1.96 21.26 18.47
N THR A 56 -1.44 21.99 17.47
CA THR A 56 -2.27 22.54 16.39
C THR A 56 -2.13 21.72 15.11
N ILE A 57 -1.01 21.03 14.93
CA ILE A 57 -0.72 20.17 13.79
C ILE A 57 -0.23 18.83 14.33
N ALA A 58 -0.86 17.73 13.94
CA ALA A 58 -0.35 16.39 14.20
C ALA A 58 0.24 15.78 12.92
N ILE A 59 1.32 15.04 13.06
CA ILE A 59 1.91 14.20 12.01
C ILE A 59 1.86 12.75 12.51
N THR A 60 1.25 11.86 11.74
CA THR A 60 1.05 10.45 12.09
C THR A 60 1.24 9.56 10.86
N THR A 61 1.54 8.27 11.06
CA THR A 61 1.58 7.27 10.00
C THR A 61 0.55 6.16 10.26
N LEU A 62 0.61 5.55 11.44
CA LEU A 62 -0.25 4.44 11.85
C LEU A 62 -1.04 4.75 13.12
N VAL A 63 -0.61 5.73 13.93
CA VAL A 63 -1.29 6.06 15.19
C VAL A 63 -2.68 6.64 14.90
N PRO A 64 -3.76 5.99 15.36
CA PRO A 64 -5.12 6.34 14.98
C PRO A 64 -5.59 7.57 15.76
N ILE A 65 -6.01 8.60 15.03
CA ILE A 65 -6.65 9.79 15.61
C ILE A 65 -8.16 9.58 15.53
N THR A 66 -8.72 8.98 16.59
CA THR A 66 -10.14 8.66 16.67
C THR A 66 -10.99 9.90 16.98
N ARG A 67 -12.32 9.77 16.87
CA ARG A 67 -13.27 10.83 17.20
C ARG A 67 -13.11 11.31 18.65
N GLU A 68 -12.82 10.39 19.58
CA GLU A 68 -12.58 10.69 20.99
C GLU A 68 -11.27 11.49 21.18
N VAL A 69 -10.20 11.12 20.46
CA VAL A 69 -8.95 11.88 20.46
C VAL A 69 -9.18 13.30 19.92
N LEU A 70 -9.91 13.43 18.82
CA LEU A 70 -10.26 14.73 18.24
C LEU A 70 -11.06 15.61 19.19
N GLN A 71 -11.96 15.02 19.97
CA GLN A 71 -12.73 15.74 20.98
C GLN A 71 -11.84 16.25 22.13
N ALA A 72 -10.88 15.44 22.56
CA ALA A 72 -9.96 15.77 23.64
C ALA A 72 -8.82 16.72 23.25
N CYS A 73 -8.60 16.97 21.95
CA CYS A 73 -7.54 17.85 21.43
C CYS A 73 -8.15 19.09 20.76
N PRO A 74 -8.69 20.07 21.53
CA PRO A 74 -9.51 21.17 20.99
C PRO A 74 -8.73 22.17 20.13
N ARG A 75 -7.39 22.17 20.21
CA ARG A 75 -6.52 23.07 19.46
C ARG A 75 -6.09 22.52 18.10
N LEU A 76 -6.35 21.25 17.83
CA LEU A 76 -5.92 20.59 16.60
C LEU A 76 -6.62 21.22 15.40
N GLN A 77 -5.84 21.58 14.37
CA GLN A 77 -6.30 22.26 13.15
C GLN A 77 -5.96 21.46 11.89
N CYS A 78 -4.91 20.65 11.95
CA CYS A 78 -4.43 19.85 10.83
C CYS A 78 -3.87 18.51 11.32
N VAL A 79 -4.13 17.45 10.56
CA VAL A 79 -3.47 16.16 10.69
C VAL A 79 -2.85 15.79 9.34
N ILE A 80 -1.55 15.56 9.36
CA ILE A 80 -0.75 15.11 8.24
C ILE A 80 -0.51 13.61 8.43
N ILE A 81 -0.98 12.82 7.49
CA ILE A 81 -0.81 11.38 7.46
C ILE A 81 0.32 11.06 6.49
N MET A 82 1.43 10.55 6.99
CA MET A 82 2.60 10.14 6.21
C MET A 82 2.37 8.80 5.49
N ALA A 83 1.23 8.69 4.80
CA ALA A 83 0.85 7.54 4.01
C ALA A 83 0.02 7.97 2.79
N THR A 84 0.01 7.13 1.76
CA THR A 84 -0.86 7.32 0.59
C THR A 84 -2.31 6.95 0.91
N GLY A 85 -2.54 5.76 1.50
CA GLY A 85 -3.89 5.25 1.78
C GLY A 85 -4.39 5.67 3.17
N VAL A 86 -5.60 6.20 3.22
CA VAL A 86 -6.24 6.76 4.43
C VAL A 86 -7.66 6.23 4.63
N GLU A 87 -7.99 5.07 4.07
CA GLU A 87 -9.33 4.47 4.11
C GLU A 87 -9.79 4.14 5.54
N TRP A 88 -8.86 4.05 6.49
CA TRP A 88 -9.09 3.81 7.91
C TRP A 88 -9.45 5.07 8.71
N VAL A 89 -9.38 6.26 8.10
CA VAL A 89 -9.61 7.55 8.77
C VAL A 89 -11.08 7.94 8.69
N ASP A 90 -11.70 8.31 9.82
CA ASP A 90 -13.06 8.89 9.88
C ASP A 90 -13.06 10.34 9.39
N ILE A 91 -12.86 10.55 8.09
CA ILE A 91 -12.85 11.88 7.45
C ILE A 91 -14.08 12.74 7.84
N PRO A 92 -15.32 12.21 7.92
CA PRO A 92 -16.46 12.96 8.45
C PRO A 92 -16.23 13.56 9.84
N ALA A 93 -15.66 12.81 10.80
CA ALA A 93 -15.36 13.35 12.13
C ALA A 93 -14.39 14.54 12.11
N PHE A 94 -13.38 14.50 11.24
CA PHE A 94 -12.45 15.62 11.04
C PHE A 94 -13.15 16.85 10.46
N GLN A 95 -14.03 16.64 9.47
CA GLN A 95 -14.82 17.71 8.85
C GLN A 95 -15.77 18.37 9.85
N GLU A 96 -16.50 17.59 10.65
CA GLU A 96 -17.38 18.07 11.72
C GLU A 96 -16.63 18.98 12.72
N LYS A 97 -15.36 18.65 13.01
CA LYS A 97 -14.50 19.40 13.94
C LYS A 97 -13.76 20.57 13.26
N GLY A 98 -13.82 20.69 11.94
CA GLY A 98 -13.09 21.70 11.17
C GLY A 98 -11.57 21.45 11.10
N VAL A 99 -11.13 20.21 11.32
CA VAL A 99 -9.72 19.80 11.27
C VAL A 99 -9.39 19.34 9.86
N LYS A 100 -8.33 19.90 9.27
CA LYS A 100 -7.86 19.48 7.94
C LYS A 100 -7.13 18.14 8.03
N VAL A 101 -7.36 17.26 7.05
CA VAL A 101 -6.59 16.02 6.88
C VAL A 101 -5.83 16.09 5.57
N ILE A 102 -4.54 15.82 5.61
CA ILE A 102 -3.64 15.81 4.45
C ILE A 102 -2.90 14.49 4.46
N ASN A 103 -2.78 13.85 3.30
CA ASN A 103 -2.01 12.62 3.13
C ASN A 103 -0.84 12.85 2.15
N CYS A 104 -0.01 11.83 1.93
CA CYS A 104 1.17 11.91 1.06
C CYS A 104 1.01 11.00 -0.17
N PRO A 105 0.12 11.33 -1.14
CA PRO A 105 -0.09 10.51 -2.31
C PRO A 105 1.16 10.45 -3.18
N GLY A 106 1.47 9.25 -3.70
CA GLY A 106 2.57 9.05 -4.64
C GLY A 106 3.96 8.91 -4.00
N ALA A 107 4.10 9.13 -2.69
CA ALA A 107 5.39 9.15 -2.00
C ALA A 107 6.15 7.80 -2.03
N ASN A 108 5.44 6.70 -2.23
CA ASN A 108 5.97 5.34 -2.18
C ASN A 108 5.89 4.57 -3.51
N VAL A 109 5.59 5.25 -4.63
CA VAL A 109 5.37 4.58 -5.93
C VAL A 109 6.58 3.77 -6.37
N SER A 110 7.78 4.37 -6.34
CA SER A 110 9.02 3.67 -6.73
C SER A 110 9.32 2.51 -5.79
N THR A 111 9.28 2.75 -4.48
CA THR A 111 9.59 1.72 -3.46
C THR A 111 8.63 0.52 -3.51
N VAL A 112 7.35 0.76 -3.79
CA VAL A 112 6.35 -0.31 -3.92
C VAL A 112 6.54 -1.08 -5.22
N ALA A 113 6.89 -0.40 -6.32
CA ALA A 113 7.20 -1.06 -7.59
C ALA A 113 8.44 -1.95 -7.48
N GLU A 114 9.51 -1.46 -6.84
CA GLU A 114 10.70 -2.24 -6.52
C GLU A 114 10.35 -3.48 -5.68
N HIS A 115 9.51 -3.30 -4.65
CA HIS A 115 9.05 -4.40 -3.80
C HIS A 115 8.21 -5.42 -4.56
N ALA A 116 7.32 -5.00 -5.46
CA ALA A 116 6.51 -5.90 -6.29
C ALA A 116 7.39 -6.79 -7.18
N LEU A 117 8.42 -6.21 -7.81
CA LEU A 117 9.38 -6.94 -8.62
C LEU A 117 10.23 -7.90 -7.76
N ALA A 118 10.65 -7.47 -6.57
CA ALA A 118 11.39 -8.31 -5.64
C ALA A 118 10.55 -9.53 -5.22
N LEU A 119 9.29 -9.34 -4.86
CA LEU A 119 8.35 -10.42 -4.52
C LEU A 119 8.14 -11.36 -5.70
N TYR A 120 7.97 -10.82 -6.91
CA TYR A 120 7.87 -11.63 -8.11
C TYR A 120 9.11 -12.53 -8.31
N PHE A 121 10.32 -11.99 -8.23
CA PHE A 121 11.53 -12.80 -8.36
C PHE A 121 11.68 -13.81 -7.21
N ALA A 122 11.38 -13.40 -5.97
CA ALA A 122 11.42 -14.27 -4.80
C ALA A 122 10.50 -15.48 -4.97
N SER A 123 9.26 -15.26 -5.43
CA SER A 123 8.26 -16.31 -5.66
C SER A 123 8.62 -17.17 -6.87
N ARG A 124 8.86 -16.56 -8.05
CA ARG A 124 9.12 -17.31 -9.29
C ARG A 124 10.40 -18.15 -9.22
N ARG A 125 11.44 -17.64 -8.56
CA ARG A 125 12.73 -18.34 -8.41
C ARG A 125 12.81 -19.15 -7.11
N LYS A 126 11.71 -19.24 -6.33
CA LYS A 126 11.67 -19.94 -5.05
C LYS A 126 12.82 -19.54 -4.11
N ILE A 127 13.20 -18.26 -4.10
CA ILE A 127 14.41 -17.78 -3.41
C ILE A 127 14.38 -18.14 -1.93
N VAL A 128 13.24 -17.93 -1.26
CA VAL A 128 13.07 -18.22 0.17
C VAL A 128 13.14 -19.73 0.41
N GLU A 129 12.40 -20.54 -0.35
CA GLU A 129 12.40 -22.01 -0.20
C GLU A 129 13.81 -22.61 -0.40
N LEU A 130 14.54 -22.12 -1.41
CA LEU A 130 15.89 -22.59 -1.69
C LEU A 130 16.90 -22.09 -0.66
N HIS A 131 16.74 -20.87 -0.15
CA HIS A 131 17.55 -20.37 0.96
C HIS A 131 17.38 -21.26 2.19
N ASP A 132 16.13 -21.57 2.58
CA ASP A 132 15.83 -22.42 3.72
C ASP A 132 16.38 -23.83 3.52
N ALA A 133 16.30 -24.39 2.31
CA ALA A 133 16.87 -25.71 2.00
C ALA A 133 18.40 -25.73 2.15
N VAL A 134 19.10 -24.68 1.70
CA VAL A 134 20.56 -24.57 1.80
C VAL A 134 21.02 -24.30 3.23
N MET A 135 20.30 -23.45 3.97
CA MET A 135 20.67 -23.10 5.34
C MET A 135 20.23 -24.13 6.37
N GLY A 136 19.17 -24.89 6.08
CA GLY A 136 18.55 -25.85 7.01
C GLY A 136 18.89 -27.32 6.74
N SER A 137 19.61 -27.65 5.66
CA SER A 137 19.95 -29.04 5.33
C SER A 137 21.19 -29.17 4.44
N ASP A 138 21.77 -30.37 4.38
CA ASP A 138 22.87 -30.72 3.46
C ASP A 138 22.37 -31.16 2.07
N GLU A 139 21.07 -31.02 1.76
CA GLU A 139 20.46 -31.53 0.52
C GLU A 139 21.22 -31.08 -0.73
N TYR A 140 21.63 -29.81 -0.79
CA TYR A 140 22.40 -29.31 -1.93
C TYR A 140 23.79 -29.95 -2.01
N ALA A 141 24.47 -30.13 -0.88
CA ALA A 141 25.78 -30.78 -0.85
C ALA A 141 25.69 -32.24 -1.32
N GLU A 142 24.63 -32.95 -0.93
CA GLU A 142 24.39 -34.34 -1.29
C GLU A 142 23.94 -34.51 -2.75
N LYS A 143 22.91 -33.77 -3.17
CA LYS A 143 22.29 -33.93 -4.51
C LYS A 143 22.99 -33.11 -5.59
N ARG A 144 23.82 -32.13 -5.21
CA ARG A 144 24.51 -31.16 -6.09
C ARG A 144 23.59 -30.33 -6.97
N THR A 145 22.28 -30.34 -6.71
CA THR A 145 21.26 -29.57 -7.41
C THR A 145 19.97 -29.49 -6.58
N LEU A 146 19.20 -28.42 -6.77
CA LEU A 146 17.86 -28.23 -6.19
C LEU A 146 16.78 -28.10 -7.26
N ILE A 147 17.09 -28.40 -8.53
CA ILE A 147 16.16 -28.20 -9.65
C ILE A 147 14.85 -29.01 -9.49
N HIS A 148 14.90 -30.15 -8.82
CA HIS A 148 13.73 -30.99 -8.54
C HIS A 148 12.69 -30.29 -7.67
N ARG A 149 13.07 -29.26 -6.90
CA ARG A 149 12.14 -28.45 -6.10
C ARG A 149 11.24 -27.55 -6.94
N PHE A 150 11.54 -27.36 -8.23
CA PHE A 150 10.68 -26.60 -9.14
C PHE A 150 9.56 -27.42 -9.78
N GLY A 151 9.44 -28.72 -9.46
CA GLY A 151 8.35 -29.58 -9.94
C GLY A 151 8.43 -29.87 -11.44
N SER A 152 7.94 -28.93 -12.26
CA SER A 152 7.81 -29.03 -13.72
C SER A 152 9.05 -28.56 -14.51
N GLY A 153 10.11 -28.13 -13.84
CA GLY A 153 11.37 -27.73 -14.47
C GLY A 153 11.80 -26.31 -14.08
N PRO A 154 12.82 -25.74 -14.74
CA PRO A 154 13.30 -24.41 -14.40
C PRO A 154 12.20 -23.36 -14.58
N PRO A 155 12.18 -22.33 -13.73
CA PRO A 155 11.15 -21.29 -13.77
C PRO A 155 11.26 -20.44 -15.04
N HIS A 156 10.15 -19.86 -15.49
CA HIS A 156 10.08 -19.04 -16.71
C HIS A 156 11.15 -17.94 -16.78
N THR A 157 11.77 -17.79 -17.93
CA THR A 157 12.65 -16.65 -18.26
C THR A 157 11.81 -15.42 -18.59
N THR A 158 12.41 -14.23 -18.61
CA THR A 158 11.71 -12.99 -18.98
C THR A 158 11.07 -13.04 -20.37
N GLN A 159 11.57 -13.89 -21.27
CA GLN A 159 10.99 -14.09 -22.61
C GLN A 159 9.71 -14.95 -22.59
N GLN A 160 9.46 -15.69 -21.51
CA GLN A 160 8.32 -16.59 -21.34
C GLN A 160 7.25 -16.02 -20.41
N GLU A 161 7.49 -14.86 -19.81
CA GLU A 161 6.59 -14.24 -18.85
C GLU A 161 5.61 -13.28 -19.54
N VAL A 162 4.36 -13.37 -19.13
CA VAL A 162 3.29 -12.43 -19.45
C VAL A 162 2.84 -11.80 -18.14
N VAL A 163 3.28 -10.57 -17.89
CA VAL A 163 2.93 -9.84 -16.68
C VAL A 163 1.68 -9.01 -16.96
N ALA A 164 0.62 -9.27 -16.19
CA ALA A 164 -0.53 -8.39 -16.08
C ALA A 164 -0.37 -7.51 -14.84
N ILE A 165 -0.39 -6.19 -15.03
CA ILE A 165 -0.49 -5.24 -13.91
C ILE A 165 -1.91 -4.68 -13.86
N ILE A 166 -2.54 -4.90 -12.73
CA ILE A 166 -3.83 -4.33 -12.39
C ILE A 166 -3.53 -3.05 -11.57
N GLY A 167 -3.36 -1.93 -12.28
CA GLY A 167 -3.05 -0.61 -11.73
C GLY A 167 -1.57 -0.15 -11.88
N TYR A 168 -1.33 0.90 -12.71
CA TYR A 168 -0.14 1.79 -12.87
C TYR A 168 1.26 1.24 -13.28
N GLY A 169 1.97 1.95 -14.19
CA GLY A 169 3.41 2.32 -13.99
C GLY A 169 4.54 2.01 -15.01
N MET A 170 4.51 0.95 -15.84
CA MET A 170 5.63 0.55 -16.74
C MET A 170 5.11 -0.06 -18.06
N GLN A 171 5.96 -0.34 -19.08
CA GLN A 171 5.55 -0.99 -20.33
C GLN A 171 5.19 -2.46 -20.08
N VAL A 172 3.90 -2.68 -19.83
CA VAL A 172 3.32 -3.90 -19.26
C VAL A 172 1.93 -4.09 -19.86
N LEU A 173 1.40 -5.31 -19.90
CA LEU A 173 -0.02 -5.50 -20.22
C LEU A 173 -0.85 -4.95 -19.05
N ILE A 174 -1.56 -3.86 -19.32
CA ILE A 174 -2.36 -3.18 -18.30
C ILE A 174 -3.80 -3.67 -18.42
N ALA A 175 -4.34 -4.30 -17.37
CA ALA A 175 -5.75 -4.67 -17.34
C ALA A 175 -6.65 -3.43 -17.11
N GLU A 176 -7.79 -3.36 -17.78
CA GLU A 176 -8.84 -2.37 -17.51
C GLU A 176 -9.63 -2.70 -16.22
N ARG A 177 -10.51 -1.80 -15.78
CA ARG A 177 -11.50 -2.06 -14.72
C ARG A 177 -12.37 -3.27 -15.07
N LYS A 178 -12.68 -4.09 -14.07
CA LYS A 178 -13.56 -5.26 -14.19
C LYS A 178 -14.90 -4.86 -14.81
N GLY A 179 -15.33 -5.60 -15.83
CA GLY A 179 -16.59 -5.35 -16.56
C GLY A 179 -16.52 -4.38 -17.75
N VAL A 180 -15.38 -3.75 -18.04
CA VAL A 180 -15.21 -2.89 -19.23
C VAL A 180 -14.70 -3.69 -20.42
N MET A 181 -15.44 -3.65 -21.54
CA MET A 181 -15.19 -4.47 -22.73
C MET A 181 -15.17 -3.63 -24.02
N GLY A 182 -14.60 -4.19 -25.10
CA GLY A 182 -14.70 -3.61 -26.45
C GLY A 182 -14.09 -2.21 -26.54
N ASP A 183 -14.82 -1.30 -27.19
CA ASP A 183 -14.37 0.07 -27.47
C ASP A 183 -14.24 0.95 -26.21
N ASP A 184 -14.76 0.50 -25.05
CA ASP A 184 -14.62 1.21 -23.78
C ASP A 184 -13.27 0.92 -23.08
N VAL A 185 -12.49 -0.03 -23.59
CA VAL A 185 -11.13 -0.33 -23.09
C VAL A 185 -10.19 0.79 -23.51
N ARG A 186 -9.57 1.48 -22.54
CA ARG A 186 -8.62 2.57 -22.85
C ARG A 186 -7.43 2.04 -23.65
N GLU A 187 -6.98 2.83 -24.62
CA GLU A 187 -5.85 2.51 -25.50
C GLU A 187 -4.62 2.03 -24.70
N GLY A 188 -4.01 0.93 -25.15
CA GLY A 188 -2.87 0.30 -24.47
C GLY A 188 -3.25 -0.64 -23.31
N ARG A 189 -4.53 -0.96 -23.12
CA ARG A 189 -5.01 -1.91 -22.10
C ARG A 189 -5.65 -3.15 -22.73
N VAL A 190 -5.75 -4.21 -21.94
CA VAL A 190 -6.53 -5.42 -22.27
C VAL A 190 -7.70 -5.55 -21.30
N ALA A 191 -8.74 -6.27 -21.71
CA ALA A 191 -9.85 -6.62 -20.83
C ALA A 191 -9.32 -7.42 -19.61
N PHE A 192 -9.97 -7.24 -18.46
CA PHE A 192 -9.57 -7.86 -17.20
C PHE A 192 -9.52 -9.38 -17.31
N GLU A 193 -10.57 -10.00 -17.84
CA GLU A 193 -10.70 -11.45 -18.01
C GLU A 193 -9.63 -11.99 -18.95
N THR A 194 -9.32 -11.25 -20.02
CA THR A 194 -8.21 -11.59 -20.92
C THR A 194 -6.87 -11.57 -20.19
N ALA A 195 -6.61 -10.55 -19.35
CA ALA A 195 -5.40 -10.49 -18.55
C ALA A 195 -5.30 -11.67 -17.58
N ILE A 196 -6.38 -11.97 -16.85
CA ILE A 196 -6.44 -13.07 -15.88
C ILE A 196 -6.14 -14.43 -16.54
N GLN A 197 -6.71 -14.68 -17.72
CA GLN A 197 -6.54 -15.95 -18.43
C GLN A 197 -5.13 -16.16 -19.02
N HIS A 198 -4.45 -15.08 -19.41
CA HIS A 198 -3.18 -15.18 -20.14
C HIS A 198 -1.94 -14.87 -19.30
N ALA A 199 -2.11 -14.19 -18.17
CA ALA A 199 -0.99 -13.78 -17.33
C ALA A 199 -0.32 -14.98 -16.67
N THR A 200 1.02 -15.03 -16.79
CA THR A 200 1.86 -15.90 -15.95
C THR A 200 2.13 -15.23 -14.60
N VAL A 201 1.94 -13.91 -14.49
CA VAL A 201 2.04 -13.13 -13.25
C VAL A 201 0.97 -12.04 -13.24
N VAL A 202 0.17 -12.00 -12.19
CA VAL A 202 -0.80 -10.93 -11.91
C VAL A 202 -0.30 -10.09 -10.74
N MET A 203 0.04 -8.83 -11.01
CA MET A 203 0.41 -7.86 -9.98
C MET A 203 -0.81 -6.98 -9.66
N VAL A 204 -1.22 -6.98 -8.40
CA VAL A 204 -2.36 -6.21 -7.90
C VAL A 204 -1.88 -4.95 -7.19
N ALA A 205 -2.18 -3.79 -7.77
CA ALA A 205 -1.75 -2.47 -7.30
C ALA A 205 -2.90 -1.43 -7.38
N VAL A 206 -4.11 -1.85 -6.96
CA VAL A 206 -5.31 -0.99 -6.94
C VAL A 206 -5.60 -0.45 -5.53
N ALA A 207 -6.30 0.68 -5.44
CA ALA A 207 -6.82 1.15 -4.15
C ALA A 207 -7.89 0.19 -3.61
N LYS A 208 -8.01 0.08 -2.28
CA LYS A 208 -9.07 -0.69 -1.65
C LYS A 208 -10.37 0.09 -1.67
N GLY A 209 -11.43 -0.51 -2.17
CA GLY A 209 -12.77 0.07 -2.23
C GLY A 209 -13.82 -1.02 -2.44
N PRO A 210 -15.12 -0.67 -2.45
CA PRO A 210 -16.21 -1.64 -2.61
C PRO A 210 -16.05 -2.51 -3.85
N ASP A 211 -15.56 -1.93 -4.96
CA ASP A 211 -15.40 -2.63 -6.24
C ASP A 211 -14.09 -3.42 -6.36
N THR A 212 -13.19 -3.34 -5.36
CA THR A 212 -11.89 -4.03 -5.38
C THR A 212 -11.70 -5.03 -4.25
N VAL A 213 -12.59 -5.07 -3.26
CA VAL A 213 -12.61 -6.14 -2.26
C VAL A 213 -13.06 -7.45 -2.93
N GLY A 214 -12.27 -8.50 -2.78
CA GLY A 214 -12.50 -9.78 -3.47
C GLY A 214 -12.35 -9.69 -4.99
N LEU A 215 -11.58 -8.71 -5.51
CA LEU A 215 -11.34 -8.53 -6.94
C LEU A 215 -10.75 -9.79 -7.59
N ILE A 216 -9.83 -10.45 -6.89
CA ILE A 216 -9.30 -11.76 -7.27
C ILE A 216 -9.93 -12.79 -6.33
N GLY A 217 -11.05 -13.35 -6.76
CA GLY A 217 -11.80 -14.38 -6.03
C GLY A 217 -11.61 -15.76 -6.65
N LYS A 218 -12.51 -16.68 -6.28
CA LYS A 218 -12.49 -18.06 -6.76
C LYS A 218 -12.54 -18.16 -8.29
N ASP A 219 -13.42 -17.38 -8.93
CA ASP A 219 -13.63 -17.45 -10.37
C ASP A 219 -12.40 -16.95 -11.13
N GLU A 220 -11.79 -15.85 -10.66
CA GLU A 220 -10.55 -15.35 -11.25
C GLU A 220 -9.39 -16.34 -11.07
N LEU A 221 -9.22 -16.90 -9.87
CA LEU A 221 -8.17 -17.89 -9.59
C LEU A 221 -8.34 -19.15 -10.44
N THR A 222 -9.59 -19.61 -10.64
CA THR A 222 -9.89 -20.77 -11.50
C THR A 222 -9.61 -20.49 -12.97
N ALA A 223 -9.80 -19.24 -13.41
CA ALA A 223 -9.55 -18.82 -14.78
C ALA A 223 -8.07 -18.56 -15.08
N MET A 224 -7.23 -18.43 -14.06
CA MET A 224 -5.79 -18.26 -14.23
C MET A 224 -5.14 -19.52 -14.76
N ARG A 225 -3.94 -19.36 -15.32
CA ARG A 225 -3.06 -20.48 -15.63
C ARG A 225 -2.65 -21.18 -14.33
N SER A 226 -2.50 -22.51 -14.36
CA SER A 226 -2.02 -23.28 -13.20
C SER A 226 -0.57 -22.95 -12.77
N ASP A 227 0.19 -22.26 -13.62
CA ASP A 227 1.54 -21.77 -13.31
C ASP A 227 1.60 -20.26 -13.02
N ALA A 228 0.43 -19.60 -12.87
CA ALA A 228 0.34 -18.18 -12.61
C ALA A 228 0.78 -17.83 -11.19
N LEU A 229 1.38 -16.65 -11.03
CA LEU A 229 1.69 -16.04 -9.74
C LEU A 229 0.77 -14.85 -9.49
N VAL A 230 0.24 -14.72 -8.27
CA VAL A 230 -0.48 -13.52 -7.83
C VAL A 230 0.39 -12.77 -6.82
N ILE A 231 0.70 -11.50 -7.11
CA ILE A 231 1.49 -10.61 -6.25
C ILE A 231 0.60 -9.44 -5.84
N ASN A 232 0.20 -9.38 -4.57
CA ASN A 232 -0.61 -8.29 -4.04
C ASN A 232 0.26 -7.29 -3.26
N VAL A 233 0.50 -6.12 -3.84
CA VAL A 233 1.17 -4.97 -3.18
C VAL A 233 0.20 -3.83 -2.85
N ALA A 234 -1.10 -4.10 -2.98
CA ALA A 234 -2.15 -3.15 -2.67
C ALA A 234 -2.57 -3.23 -1.19
N ARG A 235 -3.63 -3.97 -0.87
CA ARG A 235 -4.18 -4.13 0.47
C ARG A 235 -4.74 -5.55 0.66
N GLY A 236 -4.77 -6.01 1.91
CA GLY A 236 -5.46 -7.25 2.29
C GLY A 236 -6.96 -7.19 2.00
N GLY A 237 -7.54 -8.33 1.65
CA GLY A 237 -8.93 -8.50 1.23
C GLY A 237 -9.25 -8.09 -0.22
N ILE A 238 -8.26 -7.61 -1.00
CA ILE A 238 -8.44 -7.41 -2.45
C ILE A 238 -8.34 -8.74 -3.20
N VAL A 239 -7.44 -9.60 -2.76
CA VAL A 239 -7.45 -11.03 -3.09
C VAL A 239 -8.24 -11.72 -1.97
N ASP A 240 -9.18 -12.58 -2.35
CA ASP A 240 -9.88 -13.45 -1.40
C ASP A 240 -8.89 -14.48 -0.84
N GLU A 241 -8.56 -14.37 0.44
CA GLU A 241 -7.53 -15.19 1.09
C GLU A 241 -7.97 -16.65 1.21
N GLU A 242 -9.26 -16.92 1.42
CA GLU A 242 -9.77 -18.29 1.51
C GLU A 242 -9.73 -18.96 0.14
N ALA A 243 -10.19 -18.24 -0.90
CA ALA A 243 -10.12 -18.72 -2.27
C ALA A 243 -8.67 -18.97 -2.71
N LEU A 244 -7.75 -18.05 -2.36
CA LEU A 244 -6.33 -18.19 -2.68
C LEU A 244 -5.69 -19.40 -2.01
N VAL A 245 -5.97 -19.62 -0.72
CA VAL A 245 -5.46 -20.80 0.01
C VAL A 245 -5.97 -22.09 -0.61
N ASN A 246 -7.23 -22.14 -1.03
CA ASN A 246 -7.80 -23.32 -1.69
C ASN A 246 -7.12 -23.57 -3.05
N ALA A 247 -6.97 -22.53 -3.88
CA ALA A 247 -6.26 -22.63 -5.16
C ALA A 247 -4.82 -23.14 -4.98
N LEU A 248 -4.07 -22.60 -4.01
CA LEU A 248 -2.69 -23.05 -3.73
C LEU A 248 -2.59 -24.52 -3.29
N LYS A 249 -3.63 -25.06 -2.65
CA LYS A 249 -3.67 -26.48 -2.23
C LYS A 249 -4.04 -27.42 -3.37
N GLU A 250 -4.88 -26.95 -4.30
CA GLU A 250 -5.36 -27.74 -5.44
C GLU A 250 -4.32 -27.78 -6.58
N GLY A 251 -3.45 -26.76 -6.67
CA GLY A 251 -2.40 -26.62 -7.69
C GLY A 251 -2.87 -25.85 -8.91
#